data_AF-A0A357KS78-F1
#
_entry.id   AF-A0A357KS78-F1
#
_cell.length_a   1.000
_cell.length_b   1.000
_cell.length_c   1.000
_cell.angle_alpha   90.00
_cell.angle_beta   90.00
_cell.angle_gamma   90.00
#
_symmetry.space_group_name_H-M   'P 1'
#
loop_
_entity.id
_entity.type
_entity.pdbx_description
1 polymer ?
#
loop_
_entity_poly.entity_id
_entity_poly.type
_entity_poly.pdbx_seq_one_letter_code
_entity_poly.pdbx_strand_id
1 'polypeptide(L)'
;MKIILFFSRITLVLMLGFPVLVSAGGEVSVIYTEEVDGSEDAAVNQYSADGNDYRWGVGRNLKITGFRYNDKDYDYRSVANSVVIRRVDNDESTGERCALFAERDGGNNRRFLSDYPDDGSGSGNCDMAEVMGGRIINRGVLDLFANAENSYGSHKNIERVDFITSGGIVAPTDADDLSEAGHVATEKSGNNPVQIAAILSLDENGDPAEYGFLVMVNPASNSCSGICYGITNVSTTNSFVVNEDNPPHSGVYYTGNASTESLGMAFISLEDLGIAAGQTYYGFSYFGTDVDADIHELTDPGSFPLNSEGQSSGGPGQADVYGGTAGVFVEEDVEIEVPDPEDAGD
;
A
#
# COMPACT_ATOMS: atom_id res chain seq x y z
N MET A 1 20.56 68.14 -45.75
CA MET A 1 20.58 67.28 -44.55
C MET A 1 19.71 66.07 -44.85
N LYS A 2 20.30 64.92 -45.20
CA LYS A 2 19.60 63.69 -45.60
C LYS A 2 19.52 62.77 -44.39
N ILE A 3 18.31 62.47 -43.94
CA ILE A 3 18.05 61.50 -42.87
C ILE A 3 17.92 60.12 -43.52
N ILE A 4 18.77 59.19 -43.13
CA ILE A 4 18.72 57.78 -43.55
C ILE A 4 18.07 57.01 -42.39
N LEU A 5 16.93 56.39 -42.64
CA LEU A 5 16.23 55.48 -41.73
C LEU A 5 16.69 54.04 -42.02
N PHE A 6 17.25 53.37 -41.02
CA PHE A 6 17.49 51.93 -41.03
C PHE A 6 16.35 51.23 -40.30
N PHE A 7 15.58 50.40 -41.00
CA PHE A 7 14.63 49.45 -40.40
C PHE A 7 15.38 48.16 -40.07
N SER A 8 15.55 47.87 -38.78
CA SER A 8 15.98 46.55 -38.29
C SER A 8 14.75 45.66 -38.16
N ARG A 9 14.73 44.53 -38.89
CA ARG A 9 13.69 43.50 -38.74
C ARG A 9 14.07 42.61 -37.55
N ILE A 10 13.32 42.72 -36.46
CA ILE A 10 13.35 41.75 -35.36
C ILE A 10 12.45 40.58 -35.75
N THR A 11 13.05 39.40 -35.98
CA THR A 11 12.31 38.15 -36.13
C THR A 11 12.01 37.61 -34.74
N LEU A 12 10.75 37.72 -34.31
CA LEU A 12 10.25 37.11 -33.09
C LEU A 12 10.03 35.61 -33.37
N VAL A 13 10.91 34.75 -32.83
CA VAL A 13 10.68 33.30 -32.82
C VAL A 13 9.75 33.00 -31.65
N LEU A 14 8.47 32.78 -31.97
CA LEU A 14 7.48 32.31 -31.01
C LEU A 14 7.71 30.80 -30.81
N MET A 15 8.40 30.43 -29.73
CA MET A 15 8.41 29.03 -29.29
C MET A 15 7.02 28.68 -28.75
N LEU A 16 6.22 28.01 -29.57
CA LEU A 16 5.04 27.30 -29.12
C LEU A 16 5.52 26.08 -28.33
N GLY A 17 5.58 26.21 -27.00
CA GLY A 17 5.71 25.05 -26.12
C GLY A 17 4.44 24.20 -26.29
N PHE A 18 4.59 23.02 -26.88
CA PHE A 18 3.53 22.02 -26.80
C PHE A 18 3.46 21.56 -25.34
N PRO A 19 2.28 21.54 -24.71
CA PRO A 19 2.13 20.90 -23.42
C PRO A 19 2.50 19.42 -23.61
N VAL A 20 3.55 18.97 -22.93
CA VAL A 20 3.81 17.54 -22.77
C VAL A 20 2.65 17.04 -21.91
N LEU A 21 1.77 16.25 -22.52
CA LEU A 21 0.86 15.41 -21.76
C LEU A 21 1.75 14.43 -21.00
N VAL A 22 1.98 14.69 -19.71
CA VAL A 22 2.53 13.69 -18.81
C VAL A 22 1.49 12.58 -18.78
N SER A 23 1.84 11.43 -19.34
CA SER A 23 1.04 10.22 -19.19
C SER A 23 1.00 9.88 -17.70
N ALA A 24 -0.15 9.46 -17.19
CA ALA A 24 -0.23 8.86 -15.88
C ALA A 24 0.75 7.67 -15.82
N GLY A 25 1.55 7.61 -14.76
CA GLY A 25 2.51 6.54 -14.50
C GLY A 25 1.94 5.53 -13.51
N GLY A 26 2.44 4.29 -13.57
CA GLY A 26 2.17 3.26 -12.58
C GLY A 26 0.81 2.56 -12.68
N GLU A 27 -0.12 2.99 -13.53
CA GLU A 27 -1.46 2.39 -13.58
C GLU A 27 -1.43 0.90 -13.96
N VAL A 28 -1.74 0.01 -13.01
CA VAL A 28 -1.86 -1.44 -13.25
C VAL A 28 -3.32 -1.80 -13.50
N SER A 29 -3.61 -2.46 -14.63
CA SER A 29 -4.97 -2.87 -15.01
C SER A 29 -5.18 -4.38 -15.02
N VAL A 30 -4.10 -5.17 -15.00
CA VAL A 30 -4.15 -6.63 -15.01
C VAL A 30 -3.24 -7.15 -13.93
N ILE A 31 -3.82 -7.92 -13.00
CA ILE A 31 -3.10 -8.69 -12.01
C ILE A 31 -3.31 -10.18 -12.26
N TYR A 32 -2.25 -10.95 -12.02
CA TYR A 32 -2.26 -12.40 -12.06
C TYR A 32 -2.52 -12.93 -10.67
N THR A 33 -3.47 -13.86 -10.58
CA THR A 33 -3.92 -14.42 -9.31
C THR A 33 -4.03 -15.93 -9.37
N GLU A 34 -3.78 -16.57 -8.24
CA GLU A 34 -4.05 -17.98 -8.02
C GLU A 34 -4.96 -18.17 -6.81
N GLU A 35 -5.89 -19.11 -6.90
CA GLU A 35 -6.52 -19.64 -5.70
C GLU A 35 -5.55 -20.60 -5.03
N VAL A 36 -5.42 -20.49 -3.71
CA VAL A 36 -4.51 -21.32 -2.94
C VAL A 36 -5.18 -22.65 -2.57
N ASP A 37 -4.45 -23.75 -2.72
CA ASP A 37 -4.88 -25.13 -2.49
C ASP A 37 -3.99 -25.81 -1.44
N GLY A 38 -4.54 -26.78 -0.68
CA GLY A 38 -3.74 -27.68 0.15
C GLY A 38 -3.37 -27.12 1.52
N SER A 39 -2.07 -27.13 1.89
CA SER A 39 -1.59 -26.70 3.21
C SER A 39 -1.59 -25.18 3.42
N GLU A 40 -1.71 -24.41 2.33
CA GLU A 40 -1.84 -22.96 2.34
C GLU A 40 -3.31 -22.52 2.10
N ASP A 41 -4.24 -23.49 2.07
CA ASP A 41 -5.68 -23.20 2.00
C ASP A 41 -6.14 -22.42 3.23
N ALA A 42 -7.24 -21.69 3.06
CA ALA A 42 -7.72 -20.78 4.09
C ALA A 42 -8.07 -21.54 5.38
N ALA A 43 -7.31 -21.28 6.45
CA ALA A 43 -7.53 -21.86 7.75
C ALA A 43 -8.90 -21.42 8.31
N VAL A 44 -9.72 -22.41 8.69
CA VAL A 44 -11.02 -22.16 9.29
C VAL A 44 -10.84 -21.56 10.68
N ASN A 45 -11.38 -20.38 10.89
CA ASN A 45 -11.46 -19.73 12.20
C ASN A 45 -12.93 -19.37 12.52
N GLN A 46 -13.35 -19.57 13.77
CA GLN A 46 -14.71 -19.26 14.21
C GLN A 46 -14.71 -18.69 15.63
N TYR A 47 -15.43 -17.58 15.82
CA TYR A 47 -15.65 -16.93 17.11
C TYR A 47 -17.01 -16.24 17.14
N SER A 48 -17.40 -15.76 18.31
CA SER A 48 -18.59 -14.91 18.47
C SER A 48 -18.17 -13.53 18.98
N ALA A 49 -18.65 -12.48 18.31
CA ALA A 49 -18.41 -11.08 18.67
C ALA A 49 -19.71 -10.28 18.47
N ASP A 50 -19.95 -9.24 19.26
CA ASP A 50 -21.18 -8.43 19.21
C ASP A 50 -22.48 -9.27 19.09
N GLY A 51 -22.57 -10.37 19.85
CA GLY A 51 -23.71 -11.28 19.86
C GLY A 51 -23.96 -12.08 18.56
N ASN A 52 -23.01 -12.12 17.63
CA ASN A 52 -23.10 -12.84 16.36
C ASN A 52 -21.92 -13.79 16.16
N ASP A 53 -22.13 -14.85 15.37
CA ASP A 53 -21.07 -15.79 14.99
C ASP A 53 -20.37 -15.34 13.71
N TYR A 54 -19.04 -15.37 13.73
CA TYR A 54 -18.16 -15.08 12.61
C TYR A 54 -17.42 -16.32 12.18
N ARG A 55 -17.24 -16.48 10.88
CA ARG A 55 -16.50 -17.62 10.32
C ARG A 55 -15.60 -17.17 9.17
N TRP A 56 -14.32 -17.47 9.29
CA TRP A 56 -13.31 -17.25 8.27
C TRP A 56 -12.87 -18.59 7.67
N GLY A 57 -12.20 -18.54 6.53
CA GLY A 57 -11.73 -19.71 5.79
C GLY A 57 -12.87 -20.60 5.32
N VAL A 58 -14.00 -20.02 4.89
CA VAL A 58 -15.09 -20.81 4.29
C VAL A 58 -14.93 -20.99 2.78
N GLY A 59 -14.00 -20.25 2.18
CA GLY A 59 -13.61 -20.32 0.78
C GLY A 59 -12.12 -20.57 0.68
N ARG A 60 -11.47 -19.84 -0.23
CA ARG A 60 -10.04 -19.97 -0.51
C ARG A 60 -9.37 -18.62 -0.41
N ASN A 61 -8.08 -18.65 -0.10
CA ASN A 61 -7.24 -17.48 -0.23
C ASN A 61 -7.01 -17.19 -1.72
N LEU A 62 -7.20 -15.93 -2.13
CA LEU A 62 -6.85 -15.45 -3.46
C LEU A 62 -5.49 -14.77 -3.36
N LYS A 63 -4.49 -15.28 -4.06
CA LYS A 63 -3.11 -14.82 -3.96
C LYS A 63 -2.68 -14.10 -5.23
N ILE A 64 -1.96 -12.98 -5.09
CA ILE A 64 -1.28 -12.34 -6.21
C ILE A 64 0.02 -13.07 -6.57
N THR A 65 0.25 -13.26 -7.87
CA THR A 65 1.47 -13.89 -8.40
C THR A 65 2.30 -12.94 -9.25
N GLY A 66 1.67 -11.90 -9.82
CA GLY A 66 2.32 -10.92 -10.68
C GLY A 66 1.32 -9.95 -11.27
N PHE A 67 1.75 -9.13 -12.21
CA PHE A 67 0.88 -8.20 -12.93
C PHE A 67 1.45 -7.86 -14.31
N ARG A 68 0.65 -7.17 -15.12
CA ARG A 68 1.10 -6.57 -16.38
C ARG A 68 1.07 -5.05 -16.31
N TYR A 69 2.19 -4.43 -16.69
CA TYR A 69 2.35 -2.98 -16.78
C TYR A 69 3.14 -2.63 -18.04
N ASN A 70 2.65 -1.64 -18.81
CA ASN A 70 3.26 -1.22 -20.09
C ASN A 70 3.59 -2.40 -21.04
N ASP A 71 2.65 -3.34 -21.19
CA ASP A 71 2.79 -4.55 -22.02
C ASP A 71 3.89 -5.54 -21.59
N LYS A 72 4.46 -5.35 -20.40
CA LYS A 72 5.45 -6.26 -19.78
C LYS A 72 4.85 -6.99 -18.58
N ASP A 73 5.31 -8.21 -18.37
CA ASP A 73 4.89 -9.05 -17.26
C ASP A 73 5.90 -8.93 -16.11
N TYR A 74 5.37 -8.71 -14.91
CA TYR A 74 6.15 -8.54 -13.69
C TYR A 74 5.83 -9.67 -12.74
N ASP A 75 6.87 -10.36 -12.32
CA ASP A 75 6.77 -11.47 -11.39
C ASP A 75 7.11 -11.03 -9.97
N TYR A 76 6.45 -11.69 -9.02
CA TYR A 76 6.75 -11.57 -7.62
C TYR A 76 8.11 -12.22 -7.30
N ARG A 77 9.11 -11.45 -6.87
CA ARG A 77 10.44 -11.98 -6.51
C ARG A 77 10.61 -12.28 -5.03
N SER A 78 10.25 -11.34 -4.16
CA SER A 78 10.41 -11.50 -2.70
C SER A 78 9.36 -10.70 -1.91
N VAL A 79 9.14 -11.12 -0.66
CA VAL A 79 8.39 -10.37 0.37
C VAL A 79 9.38 -9.58 1.22
N ALA A 80 8.94 -8.47 1.83
CA ALA A 80 9.62 -7.92 3.00
C ALA A 80 9.77 -8.99 4.10
N ASN A 81 10.90 -8.97 4.81
CA ASN A 81 11.13 -9.87 5.96
C ASN A 81 10.29 -9.48 7.17
N SER A 82 9.99 -8.18 7.30
CA SER A 82 9.23 -7.65 8.42
C SER A 82 8.27 -6.56 7.92
N VAL A 83 7.04 -6.59 8.43
CA VAL A 83 6.10 -5.48 8.30
C VAL A 83 5.86 -4.91 9.69
N VAL A 84 6.20 -3.65 9.90
CA VAL A 84 6.09 -3.00 11.21
C VAL A 84 5.11 -1.84 11.13
N ILE A 85 4.03 -1.92 11.91
CA ILE A 85 3.06 -0.84 12.05
C ILE A 85 3.52 0.09 13.17
N ARG A 86 3.86 1.32 12.83
CA ARG A 86 4.24 2.35 13.81
C ARG A 86 3.02 3.10 14.27
N ARG A 87 2.82 3.09 15.58
CA ARG A 87 1.65 3.67 16.22
C ARG A 87 2.02 4.78 17.18
N VAL A 88 1.16 5.79 17.26
CA VAL A 88 1.23 6.85 18.26
C VAL A 88 -0.15 7.05 18.85
N ASP A 89 -0.37 6.52 20.06
CA ASP A 89 -1.63 6.65 20.78
C ASP A 89 -2.11 8.12 20.85
N ASN A 90 -3.41 8.30 20.69
CA ASN A 90 -4.07 9.60 20.75
C ASN A 90 -5.37 9.50 21.57
N ASP A 91 -6.14 10.60 21.65
CA ASP A 91 -7.36 10.66 22.46
C ASP A 91 -8.50 9.77 21.89
N GLU A 92 -8.44 9.42 20.60
CA GLU A 92 -9.48 8.64 19.89
C GLU A 92 -9.15 7.14 19.82
N SER A 93 -7.86 6.76 19.76
CA SER A 93 -7.45 5.36 19.63
C SER A 93 -6.16 5.04 20.39
N THR A 94 -6.15 3.86 21.02
CA THR A 94 -4.98 3.34 21.73
C THR A 94 -4.71 1.86 21.44
N GLY A 95 -3.44 1.46 21.51
CA GLY A 95 -3.01 0.08 21.37
C GLY A 95 -3.15 -0.48 19.94
N GLU A 96 -3.33 -1.79 19.84
CA GLU A 96 -3.27 -2.54 18.57
C GLU A 96 -4.65 -2.81 17.99
N ARG A 97 -5.42 -1.73 17.81
CA ARG A 97 -6.74 -1.82 17.20
C ARG A 97 -6.66 -2.38 15.77
N CYS A 98 -7.61 -3.22 15.41
CA CYS A 98 -7.73 -3.90 14.12
C CYS A 98 -8.96 -3.40 13.33
N ALA A 99 -8.76 -3.13 12.04
CA ALA A 99 -9.83 -2.83 11.09
C ALA A 99 -9.51 -3.48 9.74
N LEU A 100 -10.41 -4.32 9.24
CA LEU A 100 -10.22 -5.10 8.02
C LEU A 100 -11.41 -4.95 7.07
N PHE A 101 -11.16 -5.22 5.79
CA PHE A 101 -12.19 -5.65 4.86
C PHE A 101 -11.86 -7.06 4.36
N ALA A 102 -12.89 -7.88 4.15
CA ALA A 102 -12.70 -9.25 3.68
C ALA A 102 -13.83 -9.71 2.78
N GLU A 103 -13.49 -10.51 1.77
CA GLU A 103 -14.43 -11.03 0.79
C GLU A 103 -15.41 -12.00 1.43
N ARG A 104 -16.70 -11.79 1.18
CA ARG A 104 -17.80 -12.49 1.84
C ARG A 104 -18.33 -13.67 1.02
N ASP A 105 -18.69 -14.73 1.73
CA ASP A 105 -19.33 -15.93 1.18
C ASP A 105 -20.81 -15.66 0.86
N GLY A 106 -21.14 -15.62 -0.43
CA GLY A 106 -22.53 -15.67 -0.90
C GLY A 106 -23.45 -14.58 -0.34
N GLY A 107 -22.92 -13.40 -0.04
CA GLY A 107 -23.67 -12.27 0.53
C GLY A 107 -23.84 -12.28 2.05
N ASN A 108 -23.25 -13.25 2.76
CA ASN A 108 -23.29 -13.28 4.22
C ASN A 108 -22.18 -12.39 4.82
N ASN A 109 -22.57 -11.31 5.50
CA ASN A 109 -21.64 -10.31 6.03
C ASN A 109 -20.76 -10.76 7.21
N ARG A 110 -20.80 -12.04 7.59
CA ARG A 110 -20.08 -12.61 8.73
C ARG A 110 -19.40 -13.95 8.39
N ARG A 111 -19.34 -14.29 7.10
CA ARG A 111 -18.66 -15.46 6.58
C ARG A 111 -17.68 -15.02 5.50
N PHE A 112 -16.40 -15.30 5.71
CA PHE A 112 -15.31 -14.78 4.87
C PHE A 112 -14.60 -15.90 4.13
N LEU A 113 -14.30 -15.65 2.86
CA LEU A 113 -13.63 -16.64 2.00
C LEU A 113 -12.20 -16.88 2.46
N SER A 114 -11.46 -15.80 2.77
CA SER A 114 -10.10 -15.86 3.28
C SER A 114 -10.04 -16.35 4.71
N ASP A 115 -8.86 -16.80 5.13
CA ASP A 115 -8.52 -17.04 6.53
C ASP A 115 -8.51 -15.77 7.37
N TYR A 116 -8.60 -15.96 8.69
CA TYR A 116 -8.47 -14.90 9.67
C TYR A 116 -6.98 -14.65 9.95
N PRO A 117 -6.49 -13.39 9.86
CA PRO A 117 -5.11 -13.07 10.22
C PRO A 117 -5.01 -12.96 11.74
N ASP A 118 -4.78 -14.08 12.44
CA ASP A 118 -4.72 -14.13 13.91
C ASP A 118 -3.37 -13.62 14.41
N ASP A 119 -3.37 -12.73 15.41
CA ASP A 119 -2.13 -12.17 15.99
C ASP A 119 -1.34 -13.15 16.88
N GLY A 120 -1.87 -14.36 17.09
CA GLY A 120 -1.23 -15.41 17.88
C GLY A 120 -1.20 -15.12 19.38
N SER A 121 -1.72 -13.98 19.84
CA SER A 121 -1.76 -13.59 21.26
C SER A 121 -2.79 -14.39 22.06
N GLY A 122 -3.74 -15.03 21.36
CA GLY A 122 -4.88 -15.72 21.96
C GLY A 122 -6.00 -14.79 22.43
N SER A 123 -5.89 -13.48 22.19
CA SER A 123 -6.96 -12.50 22.42
C SER A 123 -8.10 -12.61 21.39
N GLY A 124 -7.79 -13.20 20.23
CA GLY A 124 -8.67 -13.21 19.06
C GLY A 124 -8.55 -11.94 18.21
N ASN A 125 -7.66 -11.00 18.56
CA ASN A 125 -7.35 -9.84 17.73
C ASN A 125 -6.65 -10.27 16.43
N CYS A 126 -6.54 -9.33 15.49
CA CYS A 126 -6.00 -9.59 14.17
C CYS A 126 -4.58 -9.03 13.98
N ASP A 127 -3.80 -9.65 13.10
CA ASP A 127 -2.50 -9.18 12.64
C ASP A 127 -2.62 -8.43 11.30
N MET A 128 -2.68 -7.10 11.35
CA MET A 128 -2.69 -6.27 10.13
C MET A 128 -1.33 -6.26 9.42
N ALA A 129 -0.23 -6.51 10.12
CA ALA A 129 1.09 -6.61 9.49
C ALA A 129 1.18 -7.88 8.64
N GLU A 130 0.63 -9.00 9.12
CA GLU A 130 0.48 -10.24 8.34
C GLU A 130 -0.36 -10.01 7.08
N VAL A 131 -1.47 -9.25 7.19
CA VAL A 131 -2.33 -8.95 6.03
C VAL A 131 -1.55 -8.21 4.93
N MET A 132 -0.86 -7.12 5.29
CA MET A 132 -0.11 -6.30 4.33
C MET A 132 1.20 -6.98 3.84
N GLY A 133 1.81 -7.80 4.70
CA GLY A 133 3.00 -8.60 4.43
C GLY A 133 2.76 -9.82 3.56
N GLY A 134 1.56 -10.40 3.65
CA GLY A 134 1.15 -11.55 2.87
C GLY A 134 0.84 -11.21 1.42
N ARG A 135 0.49 -12.25 0.63
CA ARG A 135 0.11 -12.11 -0.79
C ARG A 135 -1.39 -12.31 -1.03
N ILE A 136 -2.18 -12.41 0.03
CA ILE A 136 -3.61 -12.70 -0.04
C ILE A 136 -4.37 -11.39 -0.29
N ILE A 137 -5.12 -11.32 -1.39
CA ILE A 137 -5.78 -10.11 -1.89
C ILE A 137 -7.31 -10.14 -1.78
N ASN A 138 -7.89 -11.19 -1.20
CA ASN A 138 -9.32 -11.20 -0.83
C ASN A 138 -9.59 -10.80 0.62
N ARG A 139 -8.60 -10.16 1.25
CA ARG A 139 -8.68 -9.40 2.51
C ARG A 139 -7.71 -8.23 2.48
N GLY A 140 -7.92 -7.25 3.36
CA GLY A 140 -7.06 -6.08 3.50
C GLY A 140 -7.36 -5.27 4.75
N VAL A 141 -6.55 -4.23 4.98
CA VAL A 141 -6.65 -3.30 6.09
C VAL A 141 -7.55 -2.13 5.71
N LEU A 142 -8.51 -1.82 6.56
CA LEU A 142 -9.49 -0.75 6.35
C LEU A 142 -9.02 0.56 6.99
N ASP A 143 -9.08 1.66 6.25
CA ASP A 143 -8.75 3.03 6.66
C ASP A 143 -7.40 3.12 7.40
N LEU A 144 -6.31 2.67 6.76
CA LEU A 144 -5.02 2.41 7.40
C LEU A 144 -4.53 3.56 8.30
N PHE A 145 -4.61 4.79 7.79
CA PHE A 145 -4.15 6.02 8.46
C PHE A 145 -5.29 6.90 9.01
N ALA A 146 -6.49 6.37 9.23
CA ALA A 146 -7.54 7.15 9.88
C ALA A 146 -7.25 7.26 11.38
N ASN A 147 -6.81 8.43 11.84
CA ASN A 147 -6.42 8.68 13.23
C ASN A 147 -7.45 9.48 14.03
N ALA A 148 -8.51 9.98 13.38
CA ALA A 148 -9.67 10.61 14.00
C ALA A 148 -10.97 9.84 13.71
N GLU A 149 -12.03 10.09 14.51
CA GLU A 149 -13.35 9.46 14.35
C GLU A 149 -13.82 9.45 12.89
N ASN A 150 -14.43 8.34 12.46
CA ASN A 150 -14.95 8.17 11.11
C ASN A 150 -16.25 7.36 11.11
N SER A 151 -16.96 7.37 9.98
CA SER A 151 -18.28 6.73 9.84
C SER A 151 -18.28 5.20 9.97
N TYR A 152 -17.12 4.56 9.87
CA TYR A 152 -16.97 3.11 9.97
C TYR A 152 -16.52 2.65 11.36
N GLY A 153 -16.15 3.59 12.24
CA GLY A 153 -15.51 3.26 13.51
C GLY A 153 -14.19 2.53 13.30
N SER A 154 -13.45 2.83 12.24
CA SER A 154 -12.20 2.16 11.87
C SER A 154 -10.95 2.98 12.24
N HIS A 155 -11.14 4.06 12.99
CA HIS A 155 -10.07 4.95 13.41
C HIS A 155 -9.08 4.22 14.31
N LYS A 156 -7.79 4.48 14.09
CA LYS A 156 -6.64 3.84 14.72
C LYS A 156 -5.66 4.94 15.13
N ASN A 157 -4.43 4.54 15.39
CA ASN A 157 -3.31 5.36 15.83
C ASN A 157 -2.08 5.06 14.96
N ILE A 158 -2.28 4.73 13.68
CA ILE A 158 -1.21 4.28 12.79
C ILE A 158 -0.70 5.50 12.02
N GLU A 159 0.61 5.71 12.09
CA GLU A 159 1.27 6.88 11.50
C GLU A 159 2.21 6.48 10.36
N ARG A 160 2.73 5.24 10.40
CA ARG A 160 3.65 4.70 9.40
C ARG A 160 3.55 3.19 9.33
N VAL A 161 3.76 2.61 8.15
CA VAL A 161 3.95 1.16 8.00
C VAL A 161 5.26 0.91 7.28
N ASP A 162 6.15 0.13 7.88
CA ASP A 162 7.46 -0.19 7.33
C ASP A 162 7.45 -1.59 6.73
N PHE A 163 7.86 -1.73 5.48
CA PHE A 163 8.06 -3.01 4.77
C PHE A 163 9.56 -3.22 4.62
N ILE A 164 10.16 -3.93 5.57
CA ILE A 164 11.61 -4.00 5.76
C ILE A 164 12.17 -5.30 5.19
N THR A 165 13.20 -5.17 4.35
CA THR A 165 14.07 -6.27 3.94
C THR A 165 15.42 -6.10 4.62
N SER A 166 15.65 -6.82 5.72
CA SER A 166 16.78 -6.58 6.64
C SER A 166 18.15 -6.85 6.00
N GLY A 167 18.22 -7.80 5.06
CA GLY A 167 19.42 -8.07 4.26
C GLY A 167 19.73 -7.03 3.18
N GLY A 168 18.81 -6.10 2.93
CA GLY A 168 18.88 -5.14 1.83
C GLY A 168 18.58 -5.76 0.47
N ILE A 169 18.15 -4.94 -0.48
CA ILE A 169 17.87 -5.28 -1.87
C ILE A 169 18.86 -4.50 -2.72
N VAL A 170 19.60 -5.18 -3.60
CA VAL A 170 20.51 -4.52 -4.53
C VAL A 170 19.74 -4.23 -5.82
N ALA A 171 19.59 -2.95 -6.14
CA ALA A 171 18.97 -2.50 -7.38
C ALA A 171 19.75 -2.97 -8.62
N PRO A 172 19.09 -3.09 -9.79
CA PRO A 172 19.76 -3.39 -11.05
C PRO A 172 21.00 -2.54 -11.29
N THR A 173 22.06 -3.13 -11.84
CA THR A 173 23.31 -2.39 -12.13
C THR A 173 23.25 -1.60 -13.44
N ASP A 174 22.33 -1.95 -14.34
CA ASP A 174 21.96 -1.11 -15.48
C ASP A 174 20.91 -0.09 -15.04
N ALA A 175 21.10 1.16 -15.44
CA ALA A 175 20.17 2.24 -15.09
C ALA A 175 18.85 2.13 -15.86
N ASP A 176 18.85 1.55 -17.06
CA ASP A 176 17.63 1.39 -17.85
C ASP A 176 16.65 0.39 -17.19
N ASP A 177 17.18 -0.59 -16.45
CA ASP A 177 16.43 -1.63 -15.74
C ASP A 177 15.75 -1.12 -14.45
N LEU A 178 16.11 0.07 -13.95
CA LEU A 178 15.49 0.66 -12.75
C LEU A 178 13.99 0.93 -12.93
N SER A 179 13.57 1.17 -14.17
CA SER A 179 12.15 1.36 -14.52
C SER A 179 11.35 0.04 -14.58
N GLU A 180 12.04 -1.09 -14.47
CA GLU A 180 11.55 -2.46 -14.70
C GLU A 180 11.61 -3.33 -13.42
N ALA A 181 11.97 -2.72 -12.30
CA ALA A 181 11.91 -3.29 -10.96
C ALA A 181 11.26 -2.29 -10.01
N GLY A 182 10.57 -2.76 -8.97
CA GLY A 182 9.97 -1.86 -7.99
C GLY A 182 8.98 -2.52 -7.06
N HIS A 183 8.07 -1.70 -6.54
CA HIS A 183 7.04 -2.06 -5.59
C HIS A 183 5.66 -1.71 -6.12
N VAL A 184 4.63 -2.16 -5.40
CA VAL A 184 3.24 -1.82 -5.73
C VAL A 184 2.56 -1.15 -4.56
N ALA A 185 1.67 -0.22 -4.87
CA ALA A 185 0.64 0.22 -3.95
C ALA A 185 -0.71 -0.36 -4.31
N THR A 186 -1.44 -0.83 -3.31
CA THR A 186 -2.78 -1.41 -3.47
C THR A 186 -3.79 -0.60 -2.68
N GLU A 187 -5.00 -0.50 -3.22
CA GLU A 187 -6.05 0.30 -2.60
C GLU A 187 -7.45 -0.21 -3.01
N LYS A 188 -8.39 -0.23 -2.06
CA LYS A 188 -9.79 -0.59 -2.32
C LYS A 188 -10.51 0.54 -3.04
N SER A 189 -10.68 0.33 -4.35
CA SER A 189 -11.35 1.20 -5.33
C SER A 189 -10.44 2.23 -6.01
N GLY A 190 -9.15 2.25 -5.66
CA GLY A 190 -8.16 3.17 -6.21
C GLY A 190 -8.50 4.64 -5.92
N ASN A 191 -9.27 4.94 -4.87
CA ASN A 191 -9.84 6.27 -4.63
C ASN A 191 -9.18 7.05 -3.49
N ASN A 192 -8.33 6.40 -2.69
CA ASN A 192 -7.63 7.03 -1.57
C ASN A 192 -6.12 7.10 -1.86
N PRO A 193 -5.48 8.28 -1.81
CA PRO A 193 -4.06 8.39 -2.02
C PRO A 193 -3.23 7.82 -0.87
N VAL A 194 -1.97 7.50 -1.13
CA VAL A 194 -0.96 7.15 -0.13
C VAL A 194 0.39 7.71 -0.53
N GLN A 195 1.26 7.96 0.45
CA GLN A 195 2.66 8.29 0.19
C GLN A 195 3.55 7.09 0.47
N ILE A 196 4.56 6.88 -0.38
CA ILE A 196 5.57 5.83 -0.25
C ILE A 196 6.97 6.46 -0.28
N ALA A 197 7.91 5.95 0.51
CA ALA A 197 9.33 6.28 0.38
C ALA A 197 10.20 5.03 0.58
N ALA A 198 11.30 4.94 -0.16
CA ALA A 198 12.28 3.88 0.02
C ALA A 198 13.02 4.04 1.37
N ILE A 199 13.29 2.93 2.04
CA ILE A 199 14.14 2.89 3.23
C ILE A 199 15.58 2.76 2.75
N LEU A 200 16.41 3.77 2.97
CA LEU A 200 17.79 3.82 2.46
C LEU A 200 18.81 3.22 3.44
N SER A 201 18.51 3.24 4.74
CA SER A 201 19.32 2.59 5.77
C SER A 201 18.48 2.17 6.97
N LEU A 202 19.02 1.21 7.73
CA LEU A 202 18.47 0.76 9.01
C LEU A 202 19.43 1.15 10.15
N ASP A 203 18.88 1.38 11.34
CA ASP A 203 19.64 1.60 12.56
C ASP A 203 20.13 0.28 13.19
N GLU A 204 20.73 0.36 14.38
CA GLU A 204 21.22 -0.83 15.10
C GLU A 204 20.11 -1.79 15.57
N ASN A 205 18.85 -1.34 15.59
CA ASN A 205 17.68 -2.14 15.98
C ASN A 205 16.95 -2.72 14.75
N GLY A 206 17.39 -2.40 13.54
CA GLY A 206 16.70 -2.77 12.31
C GLY A 206 15.53 -1.85 11.95
N ASP A 207 15.41 -0.69 12.60
CA ASP A 207 14.41 0.32 12.28
C ASP A 207 14.91 1.25 11.17
N PRO A 208 14.03 1.81 10.33
CA PRO A 208 14.42 2.79 9.31
C PRO A 208 15.16 3.99 9.91
N ALA A 209 16.36 4.27 9.39
CA ALA A 209 17.22 5.38 9.83
C ALA A 209 17.36 6.50 8.77
N GLU A 210 17.09 6.19 7.51
CA GLU A 210 17.12 7.16 6.41
C GLU A 210 16.09 6.78 5.35
N TYR A 211 15.46 7.79 4.75
CA TYR A 211 14.45 7.63 3.72
C TYR A 211 14.83 8.37 2.43
N GLY A 212 14.34 7.87 1.30
CA GLY A 212 14.24 8.62 0.06
C GLY A 212 13.18 9.72 0.15
N PHE A 213 12.91 10.39 -0.96
CA PHE A 213 11.81 11.36 -1.02
C PHE A 213 10.45 10.65 -0.99
N LEU A 214 9.43 11.35 -0.47
CA LEU A 214 8.05 10.89 -0.52
C LEU A 214 7.53 10.94 -1.96
N VAL A 215 7.01 9.81 -2.43
CA VAL A 215 6.31 9.65 -3.70
C VAL A 215 4.82 9.53 -3.42
N MET A 216 4.02 10.40 -4.04
CA MET A 216 2.56 10.34 -3.93
C MET A 216 1.99 9.36 -4.95
N VAL A 217 1.23 8.38 -4.49
CA VAL A 217 0.34 7.56 -5.32
C VAL A 217 -1.04 8.16 -5.27
N ASN A 218 -1.50 8.66 -6.40
CA ASN A 218 -2.75 9.42 -6.49
C ASN A 218 -3.94 8.50 -6.83
N PRO A 219 -5.18 8.96 -6.54
CA PRO A 219 -6.38 8.23 -6.91
C PRO A 219 -6.46 8.00 -8.43
N ALA A 220 -7.05 6.88 -8.82
CA ALA A 220 -7.37 6.55 -10.21
C ALA A 220 -8.16 7.69 -10.86
N SER A 221 -7.61 8.25 -11.94
CA SER A 221 -8.19 9.42 -12.60
C SER A 221 -7.73 9.55 -14.04
N ASN A 222 -8.67 9.85 -14.95
CA ASN A 222 -8.36 10.12 -16.36
C ASN A 222 -7.46 11.36 -16.59
N SER A 223 -7.26 12.17 -15.54
CA SER A 223 -6.42 13.37 -15.58
C SER A 223 -5.28 13.31 -14.56
N CYS A 224 -4.88 12.11 -14.16
CA CYS A 224 -3.77 11.96 -13.24
C CYS A 224 -2.47 12.52 -13.83
N SER A 225 -1.73 13.24 -13.00
CA SER A 225 -0.34 13.62 -13.25
C SER A 225 0.54 12.98 -12.19
N GLY A 226 1.54 12.19 -12.61
CA GLY A 226 2.38 11.41 -11.69
C GLY A 226 1.95 9.96 -11.61
N ILE A 227 2.20 9.31 -10.47
CA ILE A 227 1.83 7.92 -10.22
C ILE A 227 0.37 7.83 -9.78
N CYS A 228 -0.39 6.94 -10.40
CA CYS A 228 -1.79 6.69 -10.08
C CYS A 228 -2.12 5.21 -9.98
N TYR A 229 -3.16 4.92 -9.20
CA TYR A 229 -3.81 3.62 -9.28
C TYR A 229 -4.45 3.40 -10.64
N GLY A 230 -4.15 2.26 -11.25
CA GLY A 230 -5.00 1.65 -12.26
C GLY A 230 -6.08 0.81 -11.57
N ILE A 231 -7.27 0.73 -12.18
CA ILE A 231 -8.32 -0.18 -11.73
C ILE A 231 -8.07 -1.55 -12.37
N THR A 232 -7.82 -2.55 -11.55
CA THR A 232 -7.44 -3.90 -12.01
C THR A 232 -8.64 -4.74 -12.45
N ASN A 233 -8.37 -5.91 -13.01
CA ASN A 233 -9.35 -6.94 -13.34
C ASN A 233 -9.89 -7.71 -12.11
N VAL A 234 -9.47 -7.36 -10.88
CA VAL A 234 -9.95 -8.00 -9.65
C VAL A 234 -10.96 -7.12 -8.94
N SER A 235 -12.06 -7.75 -8.53
CA SER A 235 -13.09 -7.14 -7.69
C SER A 235 -13.58 -8.15 -6.68
N THR A 236 -13.72 -7.72 -5.44
CA THR A 236 -14.14 -8.53 -4.29
C THR A 236 -15.40 -7.93 -3.69
N THR A 237 -16.28 -8.79 -3.18
CA THR A 237 -17.48 -8.34 -2.46
C THR A 237 -17.20 -8.42 -0.96
N ASN A 238 -16.95 -7.29 -0.34
CA ASN A 238 -16.37 -7.20 0.99
C ASN A 238 -17.40 -6.87 2.07
N SER A 239 -17.13 -7.34 3.29
CA SER A 239 -17.70 -6.74 4.49
C SER A 239 -16.59 -6.06 5.28
N PHE A 240 -16.94 -4.98 5.98
CA PHE A 240 -15.99 -4.20 6.79
C PHE A 240 -16.15 -4.60 8.25
N VAL A 241 -15.03 -4.91 8.90
CA VAL A 241 -15.00 -5.42 10.27
C VAL A 241 -13.95 -4.67 11.09
N VAL A 242 -14.27 -4.41 12.35
CA VAL A 242 -13.40 -3.69 13.30
C VAL A 242 -13.50 -4.35 14.67
N ASN A 243 -12.52 -4.14 15.53
CA ASN A 243 -12.66 -4.44 16.96
C ASN A 243 -12.92 -3.17 17.78
N GLU A 244 -12.98 -3.35 19.10
CA GLU A 244 -13.33 -2.32 20.07
C GLU A 244 -12.41 -1.08 19.98
N ASP A 245 -12.95 0.12 20.27
CA ASP A 245 -12.15 1.35 20.24
C ASP A 245 -11.02 1.34 21.29
N ASN A 246 -11.24 0.65 22.41
CA ASN A 246 -10.34 0.63 23.57
C ASN A 246 -9.96 -0.80 23.97
N PRO A 247 -8.72 -1.01 24.45
CA PRO A 247 -8.29 -2.31 24.96
C PRO A 247 -9.18 -2.84 26.12
N PRO A 248 -9.29 -4.17 26.29
CA PRO A 248 -8.64 -5.22 25.50
C PRO A 248 -9.31 -5.41 24.15
N HIS A 249 -8.48 -5.48 23.11
CA HIS A 249 -8.90 -5.74 21.73
C HIS A 249 -9.20 -7.22 21.54
N SER A 250 -10.34 -7.53 20.92
CA SER A 250 -10.77 -8.91 20.66
C SER A 250 -11.06 -9.15 19.17
N GLY A 251 -11.82 -10.21 18.86
CA GLY A 251 -12.20 -10.55 17.49
C GLY A 251 -13.04 -9.46 16.83
N VAL A 252 -12.72 -9.17 15.58
CA VAL A 252 -13.41 -8.13 14.78
C VAL A 252 -14.89 -8.46 14.55
N TYR A 253 -15.74 -7.43 14.47
CA TYR A 253 -17.17 -7.54 14.19
C TYR A 253 -17.58 -6.64 13.04
N TYR A 254 -18.65 -7.04 12.35
CA TYR A 254 -19.21 -6.35 11.20
C TYR A 254 -19.72 -4.95 11.55
N THR A 255 -19.20 -3.93 10.87
CA THR A 255 -19.52 -2.51 11.09
C THR A 255 -20.94 -2.11 10.65
N GLY A 256 -21.66 -2.98 9.95
CA GLY A 256 -22.88 -2.62 9.23
C GLY A 256 -22.66 -2.30 7.74
N ASN A 257 -21.40 -2.17 7.30
CA ASN A 257 -21.05 -1.73 5.95
C ASN A 257 -20.40 -2.83 5.11
N ALA A 258 -20.84 -2.94 3.86
CA ALA A 258 -20.36 -3.89 2.87
C ALA A 258 -20.51 -3.29 1.47
N SER A 259 -19.58 -3.61 0.58
CA SER A 259 -19.61 -3.15 -0.81
C SER A 259 -18.85 -4.10 -1.73
N THR A 260 -19.13 -3.99 -3.04
CA THR A 260 -18.32 -4.63 -4.07
C THR A 260 -17.37 -3.59 -4.60
N GLU A 261 -16.08 -3.84 -4.48
CA GLU A 261 -15.04 -2.87 -4.80
C GLU A 261 -14.02 -3.52 -5.75
N SER A 262 -13.44 -2.72 -6.63
CA SER A 262 -12.31 -3.13 -7.44
C SER A 262 -11.01 -2.95 -6.65
N LEU A 263 -10.00 -3.75 -6.98
CA LEU A 263 -8.65 -3.50 -6.50
C LEU A 263 -7.99 -2.45 -7.40
N GLY A 264 -7.60 -1.32 -6.81
CA GLY A 264 -6.71 -0.34 -7.40
C GLY A 264 -5.26 -0.74 -7.14
N MET A 265 -4.40 -0.64 -8.16
CA MET A 265 -2.97 -0.93 -8.03
C MET A 265 -2.12 0.07 -8.82
N ALA A 266 -1.05 0.54 -8.21
CA ALA A 266 -0.02 1.34 -8.85
C ALA A 266 1.32 0.62 -8.76
N PHE A 267 2.08 0.58 -9.85
CA PHE A 267 3.49 0.19 -9.85
C PHE A 267 4.35 1.44 -9.63
N ILE A 268 5.30 1.34 -8.70
CA ILE A 268 6.26 2.37 -8.36
C ILE A 268 7.64 1.79 -8.63
N SER A 269 8.29 2.28 -9.69
CA SER A 269 9.60 1.77 -10.08
C SER A 269 10.70 2.22 -9.10
N LEU A 270 11.85 1.56 -9.14
CA LEU A 270 13.02 2.00 -8.38
C LEU A 270 13.50 3.38 -8.84
N GLU A 271 13.35 3.68 -10.13
CA GLU A 271 13.60 5.03 -10.67
C GLU A 271 12.68 6.07 -10.02
N ASP A 272 11.37 5.77 -9.90
CA ASP A 272 10.40 6.66 -9.25
C ASP A 272 10.73 6.92 -7.77
N LEU A 273 11.33 5.93 -7.09
CA LEU A 273 11.79 6.05 -5.70
C LEU A 273 13.16 6.73 -5.56
N GLY A 274 13.78 7.12 -6.67
CA GLY A 274 15.10 7.76 -6.67
C GLY A 274 16.26 6.83 -6.32
N ILE A 275 16.08 5.53 -6.47
CA ILE A 275 17.14 4.54 -6.25
C ILE A 275 18.09 4.54 -7.43
N ALA A 276 19.39 4.61 -7.15
CA ALA A 276 20.43 4.56 -8.18
C ALA A 276 20.78 3.11 -8.57
N ALA A 277 21.32 2.95 -9.78
CA ALA A 277 21.78 1.64 -10.26
C ALA A 277 22.85 1.04 -9.32
N GLY A 278 22.66 -0.23 -8.93
CA GLY A 278 23.51 -0.94 -7.98
C GLY A 278 23.44 -0.46 -6.53
N GLN A 279 22.53 0.46 -6.20
CA GLN A 279 22.32 0.91 -4.82
C GLN A 279 21.61 -0.18 -4.00
N THR A 280 22.07 -0.38 -2.76
CA THR A 280 21.34 -1.16 -1.76
C THR A 280 20.30 -0.29 -1.06
N TYR A 281 19.08 -0.79 -0.91
CA TYR A 281 18.00 -0.20 -0.12
C TYR A 281 17.28 -1.30 0.69
N TYR A 282 16.44 -0.96 1.66
CA TYR A 282 15.94 -1.91 2.67
C TYR A 282 14.43 -2.08 2.64
N GLY A 283 13.81 -1.88 1.47
CA GLY A 283 12.36 -1.88 1.27
C GLY A 283 11.77 -0.48 1.25
N PHE A 284 10.55 -0.31 1.76
CA PHE A 284 9.81 0.95 1.70
C PHE A 284 8.90 1.14 2.91
N SER A 285 8.46 2.38 3.14
CA SER A 285 7.40 2.68 4.12
C SER A 285 6.24 3.40 3.47
N TYR A 286 5.04 3.16 4.01
CA TYR A 286 3.85 3.97 3.76
C TYR A 286 3.65 5.04 4.81
N PHE A 287 3.13 6.17 4.34
CA PHE A 287 2.82 7.34 5.13
C PHE A 287 1.41 7.85 4.77
N GLY A 288 0.72 8.41 5.77
CA GLY A 288 -0.51 9.17 5.56
C GLY A 288 -0.25 10.41 4.70
N THR A 289 -1.28 10.86 3.96
CA THR A 289 -1.14 11.97 2.99
C THR A 289 -0.96 13.36 3.59
N ASP A 290 -1.08 13.46 4.90
CA ASP A 290 -0.82 14.64 5.72
C ASP A 290 0.62 14.70 6.24
N VAL A 291 1.48 13.74 5.88
CA VAL A 291 2.91 13.77 6.18
C VAL A 291 3.68 14.63 5.16
N ASP A 292 4.25 15.73 5.65
CA ASP A 292 5.14 16.61 4.89
C ASP A 292 6.60 16.49 5.38
N ALA A 293 7.51 16.03 4.51
CA ALA A 293 8.93 15.84 4.85
C ALA A 293 9.70 17.15 5.11
N ASP A 294 9.16 18.32 4.75
CA ASP A 294 9.76 19.62 5.10
C ASP A 294 9.43 20.04 6.55
N ILE A 295 8.43 19.39 7.17
CA ILE A 295 7.89 19.75 8.50
C ILE A 295 8.10 18.60 9.50
N HIS A 296 7.95 17.36 9.04
CA HIS A 296 8.00 16.15 9.84
C HIS A 296 9.30 15.37 9.61
N GLU A 297 9.74 14.65 10.64
CA GLU A 297 10.88 13.75 10.56
C GLU A 297 10.36 12.35 10.24
N LEU A 298 10.63 11.84 9.03
CA LEU A 298 10.07 10.56 8.57
C LEU A 298 10.45 9.35 9.45
N THR A 299 11.58 9.45 10.16
CA THR A 299 12.06 8.47 11.13
C THR A 299 11.34 8.54 12.48
N ASP A 300 10.65 9.63 12.80
CA ASP A 300 9.90 9.85 14.04
C ASP A 300 8.39 9.97 13.77
N PRO A 301 7.62 8.86 13.88
CA PRO A 301 6.17 8.88 13.75
C PRO A 301 5.48 9.84 14.75
N GLY A 302 6.11 10.15 15.89
CA GLY A 302 5.58 11.13 16.86
C GLY A 302 5.59 12.57 16.33
N SER A 303 6.27 12.83 15.21
CA SER A 303 6.24 14.12 14.53
C SER A 303 5.05 14.29 13.59
N PHE A 304 4.28 13.24 13.29
CA PHE A 304 3.20 13.27 12.31
C PHE A 304 1.87 13.78 12.90
N PRO A 305 0.90 14.21 12.06
CA PRO A 305 -0.41 14.63 12.55
C PRO A 305 -1.22 13.47 13.13
N LEU A 306 -1.48 13.51 14.44
CA LEU A 306 -2.23 12.46 15.15
C LEU A 306 -3.75 12.48 14.91
N ASN A 307 -4.21 13.27 13.94
CA ASN A 307 -5.63 13.55 13.70
C ASN A 307 -5.99 13.50 12.22
N SER A 308 -5.27 12.68 11.44
CA SER A 308 -5.58 12.36 10.05
C SER A 308 -7.07 11.99 9.93
N GLU A 309 -7.87 12.90 9.37
CA GLU A 309 -9.32 12.73 9.31
C GLU A 309 -9.66 11.48 8.50
N GLY A 310 -10.56 10.64 9.01
CA GLY A 310 -11.25 9.67 8.17
C GLY A 310 -12.15 10.38 7.16
N GLN A 311 -12.52 9.68 6.08
CA GLN A 311 -13.27 10.22 4.93
C GLN A 311 -14.32 11.28 5.33
N SER A 312 -14.05 12.56 5.06
CA SER A 312 -15.06 13.62 5.16
C SER A 312 -15.93 13.61 3.90
N SER A 313 -17.21 14.01 4.02
CA SER A 313 -18.18 13.90 2.92
C SER A 313 -17.70 14.61 1.64
N GLY A 314 -17.17 13.83 0.69
CA GLY A 314 -16.72 14.30 -0.64
C GLY A 314 -15.20 14.50 -0.81
N GLY A 315 -14.37 14.18 0.20
CA GLY A 315 -12.91 14.11 0.07
C GLY A 315 -12.39 12.66 -0.09
N PRO A 316 -11.14 12.46 -0.53
CA PRO A 316 -10.49 11.15 -0.42
C PRO A 316 -10.46 10.74 1.07
N GLY A 317 -10.74 9.47 1.33
CA GLY A 317 -10.58 8.86 2.64
C GLY A 317 -9.13 8.45 2.89
N GLN A 318 -8.95 7.52 3.81
CA GLN A 318 -7.64 6.96 4.16
C GLN A 318 -7.44 5.65 3.41
N ALA A 319 -6.19 5.31 3.10
CA ALA A 319 -5.87 4.17 2.25
C ALA A 319 -6.45 2.85 2.79
N ASP A 320 -7.18 2.12 1.95
CA ASP A 320 -7.70 0.80 2.24
C ASP A 320 -6.82 -0.26 1.56
N VAL A 321 -5.82 -0.78 2.28
CA VAL A 321 -4.69 -1.51 1.69
C VAL A 321 -4.97 -3.01 1.60
N TYR A 322 -4.85 -3.59 0.41
CA TYR A 322 -4.89 -5.06 0.24
C TYR A 322 -3.58 -5.71 0.70
N GLY A 323 -3.62 -7.02 0.91
CA GLY A 323 -2.38 -7.81 0.87
C GLY A 323 -1.71 -7.75 -0.51
N GLY A 324 -0.56 -8.40 -0.65
CA GLY A 324 0.27 -8.35 -1.85
C GLY A 324 1.13 -7.09 -1.98
N THR A 325 1.08 -6.21 -0.97
CA THR A 325 1.76 -4.91 -0.96
C THR A 325 3.26 -5.03 -0.69
N ALA A 326 3.67 -5.95 0.18
CA ALA A 326 5.06 -6.10 0.61
C ALA A 326 6.04 -6.68 -0.44
N GLY A 327 5.62 -6.78 -1.71
CA GLY A 327 6.38 -7.44 -2.76
C GLY A 327 7.44 -6.57 -3.42
N VAL A 328 8.54 -7.20 -3.81
CA VAL A 328 9.41 -6.71 -4.89
C VAL A 328 8.98 -7.40 -6.19
N PHE A 329 8.69 -6.58 -7.20
CA PHE A 329 8.24 -7.04 -8.51
C PHE A 329 9.26 -6.65 -9.56
N VAL A 330 9.54 -7.58 -10.46
CA VAL A 330 10.59 -7.44 -11.45
C VAL A 330 10.13 -8.06 -12.75
N GLU A 331 10.46 -7.40 -13.85
CA GLU A 331 10.31 -7.93 -15.20
C GLU A 331 11.11 -9.24 -15.37
N GLU A 332 10.64 -10.15 -16.24
CA GLU A 332 11.20 -11.50 -16.37
C GLU A 332 12.72 -11.51 -16.67
N ASP A 333 13.20 -10.55 -17.46
CA ASP A 333 14.57 -10.44 -17.97
C ASP A 333 15.50 -9.56 -17.10
N VAL A 334 15.00 -8.98 -16.01
CA VAL A 334 15.77 -8.07 -15.14
C VAL A 334 16.32 -8.82 -13.92
N GLU A 335 17.62 -8.64 -13.65
CA GLU A 335 18.31 -9.22 -12.50
C GLU A 335 18.35 -8.23 -11.32
N ILE A 336 17.84 -8.68 -10.16
CA ILE A 336 18.05 -8.01 -8.86
C ILE A 336 18.59 -9.02 -7.85
N GLU A 337 19.35 -8.55 -6.87
CA GLU A 337 19.76 -9.37 -5.73
C GLU A 337 18.84 -9.07 -4.55
N VAL A 338 18.06 -10.08 -4.16
CA VAL A 338 17.23 -10.07 -2.94
C VAL A 338 17.79 -11.13 -1.99
N PRO A 339 17.78 -10.89 -0.67
CA PRO A 339 18.21 -11.89 0.30
C PRO A 339 17.32 -13.12 0.15
N ASP A 340 17.89 -14.32 0.28
CA ASP A 340 17.09 -15.53 0.35
C ASP A 340 16.18 -15.41 1.59
N PRO A 341 14.85 -15.62 1.47
CA PRO A 341 13.97 -15.63 2.64
C PRO A 341 14.41 -16.61 3.73
N GLU A 342 15.22 -17.64 3.42
CA GLU A 342 15.79 -18.56 4.42
C GLU A 342 17.05 -18.04 5.13
N ASP A 343 17.72 -17.01 4.61
CA ASP A 343 18.93 -16.41 5.20
C ASP A 343 18.62 -15.27 6.19
N ALA A 344 17.34 -14.86 6.30
CA ALA A 344 16.85 -13.96 7.34
C ALA A 344 16.57 -14.76 8.62
N GLY A 345 17.64 -15.13 9.33
CA GLY A 345 17.58 -16.03 10.48
C GLY A 345 16.70 -15.60 11.65
N ASP A 346 16.24 -16.63 12.39
CA ASP A 346 15.65 -16.63 13.75
C ASP A 346 16.20 -15.55 14.70
#